data_AF-A0A2S9YK12-F1
#
_entry.id   AF-A0A2S9YK12-F1
#
_cell.length_a   1.000
_cell.length_b   1.000
_cell.length_c   1.000
_cell.angle_alpha   90.00
_cell.angle_beta   90.00
_cell.angle_gamma   90.00
#
_symmetry.space_group_name_H-M   'P 1'
#
loop_
_entity.id
_entity.type
_entity.pdbx_description
1 polymer ?
#
loop_
_entity_poly.entity_id
_entity_poly.type
_entity_poly.pdbx_seq_one_letter_code
_entity_poly.pdbx_strand_id
1 'polypeptide(L)'
;MRQSKLLRVCSSFSLFAIAGLVMPACANNSGDEAAKGKDGDAKQQAEPAKEVDKAAPIEGEPVEGEQKVGTQAGDGGAKNEQYALQIDPSEGVVGEEGKVNIRVVPSADWHINLEYPTKLSVTPPAGVEVAKAKLGKGDAVSLTEESCEFAVAFTPSEAGSKTFTGEFKFAVCQDTACVPKTEKLEFEVAVK
;
A
#
# COMPACT_ATOMS: atom_id res chain seq x y z
N MET A 1 53.58 -2.14 -14.42
CA MET A 1 53.66 -3.18 -15.46
C MET A 1 52.61 -4.25 -15.18
N ARG A 2 51.94 -4.71 -16.25
CA ARG A 2 51.00 -5.84 -16.34
C ARG A 2 49.60 -5.63 -15.74
N GLN A 3 48.50 -5.91 -16.42
CA GLN A 3 48.19 -6.04 -17.84
C GLN A 3 46.66 -6.07 -17.93
N SER A 4 46.12 -5.30 -18.86
CA SER A 4 44.73 -5.35 -19.30
C SER A 4 44.42 -6.71 -19.93
N LYS A 5 43.24 -7.28 -19.64
CA LYS A 5 42.61 -8.26 -20.53
C LYS A 5 41.12 -7.94 -20.68
N LEU A 6 40.84 -7.25 -21.78
CA LEU A 6 39.63 -7.41 -22.55
C LEU A 6 39.41 -8.91 -22.83
N LEU A 7 38.18 -9.39 -22.64
CA LEU A 7 37.64 -10.47 -23.44
C LEU A 7 36.26 -10.07 -23.97
N ARG A 8 36.25 -9.93 -25.29
CA ARG A 8 35.13 -9.85 -26.23
C ARG A 8 34.90 -11.28 -26.73
N VAL A 9 33.65 -11.66 -27.05
CA VAL A 9 33.16 -12.75 -27.95
C VAL A 9 31.81 -13.23 -27.37
N CYS A 10 30.65 -12.90 -27.97
CA CYS A 10 29.99 -13.48 -29.16
C CYS A 10 29.33 -14.86 -28.95
N SER A 11 28.13 -15.01 -29.53
CA SER A 11 27.28 -16.22 -29.65
C SER A 11 26.51 -16.62 -28.37
N SER A 12 25.20 -16.85 -28.39
CA SER A 12 24.45 -17.58 -29.41
C SER A 12 23.01 -17.08 -29.59
N PHE A 13 22.62 -17.06 -30.86
CA PHE A 13 21.26 -17.20 -31.35
C PHE A 13 20.46 -18.28 -30.59
N SER A 14 19.22 -17.96 -30.23
CA SER A 14 18.14 -18.96 -30.21
C SER A 14 16.86 -18.30 -30.70
N LEU A 15 16.62 -18.46 -32.00
CA LEU A 15 15.29 -18.44 -32.58
C LEU A 15 14.48 -19.58 -31.95
N PHE A 16 13.42 -19.24 -31.22
CA PHE A 16 12.28 -20.14 -31.07
C PHE A 16 11.10 -19.51 -31.78
N ALA A 17 10.83 -20.01 -32.98
CA ALA A 17 9.59 -19.82 -33.70
C ALA A 17 8.82 -21.14 -33.60
N ILE A 18 7.72 -21.20 -32.85
CA ILE A 18 6.71 -22.26 -33.02
C ILE A 18 5.30 -21.69 -32.80
N ALA A 19 4.58 -21.70 -33.93
CA ALA A 19 3.16 -21.99 -34.16
C ALA A 19 2.08 -21.25 -33.37
N GLY A 20 1.30 -20.50 -34.13
CA GLY A 20 -0.04 -20.06 -33.74
C GLY A 20 -1.04 -21.21 -33.67
N LEU A 21 -2.07 -20.99 -32.86
CA LEU A 21 -3.36 -21.65 -32.94
C LEU A 21 -4.42 -20.55 -33.03
N VAL A 22 -5.25 -20.62 -34.07
CA VAL A 22 -6.23 -19.61 -34.47
C VAL A 22 -7.63 -20.21 -34.25
N MET A 23 -8.49 -19.42 -33.57
CA MET A 23 -9.98 -19.39 -33.59
C MET A 23 -10.81 -20.53 -32.94
N PRO A 24 -12.13 -20.31 -32.63
CA PRO A 24 -13.00 -19.19 -33.01
C PRO A 24 -13.80 -18.50 -31.89
N ALA A 25 -14.21 -17.28 -32.22
CA ALA A 25 -15.33 -16.57 -31.62
C ALA A 25 -16.67 -17.12 -32.15
N CYS A 26 -17.65 -17.30 -31.26
CA CYS A 26 -19.06 -17.42 -31.63
C CYS A 26 -19.85 -16.32 -30.91
N ALA A 27 -20.54 -15.52 -31.70
CA ALA A 27 -21.47 -14.48 -31.27
C ALA A 27 -22.90 -15.05 -31.18
N ASN A 28 -23.62 -14.56 -30.16
CA ASN A 28 -25.06 -14.26 -30.07
C ASN A 28 -26.11 -15.13 -30.80
N ASN A 29 -27.11 -15.63 -30.04
CA ASN A 29 -28.52 -15.45 -30.42
C ASN A 29 -29.50 -15.54 -29.24
N SER A 30 -30.60 -14.78 -29.37
CA SER A 30 -31.73 -14.58 -28.45
C SER A 30 -32.82 -15.67 -28.51
N GLY A 31 -33.76 -15.61 -27.55
CA GLY A 31 -35.09 -16.28 -27.57
C GLY A 31 -35.26 -17.24 -26.37
N ASP A 32 -35.95 -16.91 -25.28
CA ASP A 32 -37.39 -16.64 -25.04
C ASP A 32 -38.28 -17.90 -24.95
N GLU A 33 -39.24 -17.82 -24.02
CA GLU A 33 -40.34 -18.74 -23.66
C GLU A 33 -40.03 -19.95 -22.74
N ALA A 34 -40.89 -20.36 -21.79
CA ALA A 34 -41.97 -19.74 -21.01
C ALA A 34 -42.57 -20.85 -20.11
N ALA A 35 -43.04 -20.44 -18.93
CA ALA A 35 -44.16 -21.02 -18.16
C ALA A 35 -43.92 -22.38 -17.42
N LYS A 36 -44.54 -22.72 -16.28
CA LYS A 36 -45.71 -22.16 -15.59
C LYS A 36 -45.86 -22.78 -14.18
N GLY A 37 -46.27 -21.94 -13.22
CA GLY A 37 -47.23 -22.25 -12.14
C GLY A 37 -46.66 -22.72 -10.80
N LYS A 38 -47.30 -22.42 -9.65
CA LYS A 38 -48.55 -21.69 -9.35
C LYS A 38 -48.67 -21.54 -7.82
N ASP A 39 -49.22 -20.40 -7.42
CA ASP A 39 -50.14 -20.12 -6.29
C ASP A 39 -49.74 -20.41 -4.84
N GLY A 40 -49.85 -19.36 -4.00
CA GLY A 40 -49.83 -19.46 -2.54
C GLY A 40 -49.88 -18.12 -1.81
N ASP A 41 -51.04 -17.44 -1.87
CA ASP A 41 -51.40 -16.19 -1.19
C ASP A 41 -51.64 -16.39 0.33
N ALA A 42 -51.18 -15.47 1.20
CA ALA A 42 -51.94 -14.94 2.35
C ALA A 42 -51.08 -14.09 3.33
N LYS A 43 -51.23 -12.76 3.21
CA LYS A 43 -51.48 -11.74 4.27
C LYS A 43 -51.38 -12.17 5.75
N GLN A 44 -50.57 -11.48 6.57
CA GLN A 44 -51.01 -10.38 7.47
C GLN A 44 -50.00 -10.07 8.61
N GLN A 45 -49.89 -8.76 8.88
CA GLN A 45 -49.71 -8.11 10.19
C GLN A 45 -48.33 -7.77 10.74
N ALA A 46 -48.35 -6.61 11.38
CA ALA A 46 -47.28 -5.71 11.76
C ALA A 46 -46.54 -6.10 13.05
N GLU A 47 -45.31 -5.58 13.12
CA GLU A 47 -44.49 -5.06 14.23
C GLU A 47 -45.00 -5.26 15.68
N PRO A 48 -44.09 -5.57 16.64
CA PRO A 48 -43.11 -4.58 17.08
C PRO A 48 -41.65 -5.05 17.17
N ALA A 49 -40.80 -4.02 17.11
CA ALA A 49 -39.37 -3.99 17.27
C ALA A 49 -38.84 -4.80 18.47
N LYS A 50 -37.70 -5.46 18.23
CA LYS A 50 -36.73 -5.77 19.28
C LYS A 50 -35.33 -5.45 18.74
N GLU A 51 -34.92 -4.23 19.08
CA GLU A 51 -33.56 -3.83 19.45
C GLU A 51 -32.47 -4.86 19.13
N VAL A 52 -31.82 -4.67 17.99
CA VAL A 52 -30.46 -5.15 17.76
C VAL A 52 -29.58 -3.93 18.01
N ASP A 53 -28.85 -3.99 19.11
CA ASP A 53 -27.84 -3.02 19.50
C ASP A 53 -27.00 -2.60 18.28
N LYS A 54 -27.29 -1.39 17.80
CA LYS A 54 -26.35 -0.61 17.02
C LYS A 54 -25.18 -0.31 17.95
N ALA A 55 -24.13 -1.14 17.86
CA ALA A 55 -22.81 -0.64 18.17
C ALA A 55 -22.59 0.57 17.24
N ALA A 56 -22.61 1.75 17.83
CA ALA A 56 -22.27 2.98 17.13
C ALA A 56 -20.90 2.78 16.47
N PRO A 57 -20.70 3.25 15.23
CA PRO A 57 -19.36 3.49 14.75
C PRO A 57 -18.69 4.38 15.80
N ILE A 58 -17.62 3.88 16.42
CA ILE A 58 -16.68 4.74 17.12
C ILE A 58 -16.02 5.59 16.04
N GLU A 59 -16.68 6.70 15.71
CA GLU A 59 -16.10 7.77 14.93
C GLU A 59 -15.00 8.36 15.81
N GLY A 60 -13.81 7.76 15.70
CA GLY A 60 -12.62 8.28 16.34
C GLY A 60 -12.35 9.64 15.74
N GLU A 61 -12.79 10.69 16.44
CA GLU A 61 -12.31 12.04 16.16
C GLU A 61 -10.77 11.99 16.13
N PRO A 62 -10.14 12.54 15.08
CA PRO A 62 -8.70 12.55 14.98
C PRO A 62 -8.16 13.25 16.22
N VAL A 63 -7.36 12.51 17.01
CA VAL A 63 -6.66 13.10 18.15
C VAL A 63 -5.75 14.20 17.61
N GLU A 64 -6.12 15.46 17.85
CA GLU A 64 -5.23 16.61 17.76
C GLU A 64 -4.15 16.46 18.84
N GLY A 65 -3.08 15.75 18.51
CA GLY A 65 -1.82 15.72 19.24
C GLY A 65 -0.72 16.12 18.28
N GLU A 66 0.28 16.86 18.77
CA GLU A 66 1.46 17.33 18.01
C GLU A 66 1.97 16.24 17.06
N GLN A 67 1.64 16.39 15.77
CA GLN A 67 2.05 15.49 14.71
C GLN A 67 3.57 15.58 14.57
N LYS A 68 4.25 14.54 15.05
CA LYS A 68 5.70 14.42 15.00
C LYS A 68 6.13 14.19 13.54
N VAL A 69 7.23 14.82 13.13
CA VAL A 69 7.87 14.56 11.82
C VAL A 69 8.81 13.38 12.00
N GLY A 70 8.66 12.34 11.18
CA GLY A 70 9.68 11.31 11.07
C GLY A 70 10.75 11.73 10.08
N THR A 71 11.93 12.15 10.57
CA THR A 71 12.96 12.86 9.79
C THR A 71 14.23 12.04 9.50
N GLN A 72 14.26 10.71 9.72
CA GLN A 72 15.53 9.99 9.54
C GLN A 72 15.40 8.55 9.06
N ALA A 73 16.35 8.14 8.20
CA ALA A 73 16.63 6.74 7.89
C ALA A 73 17.05 6.02 9.18
N GLY A 74 16.31 4.98 9.56
CA GLY A 74 16.38 4.33 10.88
C GLY A 74 15.08 4.48 11.69
N ASP A 75 15.10 4.04 12.96
CA ASP A 75 13.98 4.14 13.92
C ASP A 75 13.59 5.62 14.11
N GLY A 76 12.71 6.08 13.23
CA GLY A 76 12.67 7.47 12.79
C GLY A 76 11.31 8.11 13.01
N GLY A 77 10.40 7.47 13.75
CA GLY A 77 9.28 8.15 14.38
C GLY A 77 9.75 8.77 15.70
N ALA A 78 9.36 10.00 16.01
CA ALA A 78 9.64 10.54 17.34
C ALA A 78 9.10 9.58 18.41
N LYS A 79 9.93 9.20 19.40
CA LYS A 79 9.62 8.22 20.45
C LYS A 79 8.11 8.18 20.74
N ASN A 80 7.46 7.15 20.21
CA ASN A 80 6.05 6.88 20.39
C ASN A 80 5.97 5.50 21.04
N GLU A 81 5.27 5.42 22.18
CA GLU A 81 5.17 4.18 22.95
C GLU A 81 4.21 3.16 22.33
N GLN A 82 3.44 3.56 21.31
CA GLN A 82 2.40 2.75 20.68
C GLN A 82 2.90 2.02 19.42
N TYR A 83 3.90 2.57 18.73
CA TYR A 83 4.52 1.96 17.53
C TYR A 83 5.88 2.60 17.23
N ALA A 84 6.69 1.84 16.49
CA ALA A 84 7.87 2.34 15.80
C ALA A 84 7.54 2.60 14.32
N LEU A 85 8.01 3.74 13.80
CA LEU A 85 8.00 4.05 12.37
C LEU A 85 9.43 3.94 11.84
N GLN A 86 9.61 3.09 10.83
CA GLN A 86 10.90 2.78 10.22
C GLN A 86 10.85 3.17 8.75
N ILE A 87 11.86 3.92 8.31
CA ILE A 87 12.02 4.32 6.91
C ILE A 87 13.41 3.85 6.48
N ASP A 88 13.42 2.95 5.49
CA ASP A 88 14.63 2.34 4.95
C ASP A 88 14.79 2.74 3.47
N PRO A 89 15.42 3.91 3.20
CA PRO A 89 15.70 4.32 1.84
C PRO A 89 16.90 3.54 1.28
N SER A 90 16.71 2.88 0.13
CA SER A 90 17.85 2.41 -0.66
C SER A 90 18.48 3.58 -1.43
N GLU A 91 19.81 3.56 -1.62
CA GLU A 91 20.44 4.47 -2.59
C GLU A 91 19.79 4.34 -3.97
N GLY A 92 19.47 5.48 -4.59
CA GLY A 92 18.97 5.53 -5.95
C GLY A 92 20.10 5.60 -6.97
N VAL A 93 19.80 5.20 -8.20
CA VAL A 93 20.67 5.38 -9.37
C VAL A 93 19.89 6.18 -10.41
N VAL A 94 20.52 7.19 -11.01
CA VAL A 94 19.86 8.00 -12.05
C VAL A 94 19.32 7.12 -13.19
N GLY A 95 18.01 7.23 -13.45
CA GLY A 95 17.31 6.51 -14.51
C GLY A 95 16.93 5.07 -14.18
N GLU A 96 17.27 4.56 -13.00
CA GLU A 96 16.85 3.22 -12.54
C GLU A 96 15.78 3.32 -11.45
N GLU A 97 14.90 2.32 -11.38
CA GLU A 97 13.91 2.22 -10.31
C GLU A 97 14.58 1.80 -8.99
N GLY A 98 14.46 2.65 -7.98
CA GLY A 98 14.79 2.37 -6.57
C GLY A 98 13.54 2.15 -5.72
N LYS A 99 13.73 1.73 -4.47
CA LYS A 99 12.63 1.51 -3.51
C LYS A 99 12.94 2.09 -2.13
N VAL A 100 11.92 2.68 -1.51
CA VAL A 100 11.95 3.04 -0.09
C VAL A 100 10.92 2.22 0.64
N ASN A 101 11.35 1.46 1.64
CA ASN A 101 10.44 0.72 2.51
C ASN A 101 10.04 1.60 3.69
N ILE A 102 8.74 1.69 3.94
CA ILE A 102 8.16 2.44 5.04
C ILE A 102 7.33 1.46 5.86
N ARG A 103 7.78 1.20 7.09
CA ARG A 103 7.18 0.19 7.98
C ARG A 103 6.72 0.82 9.28
N VAL A 104 5.54 0.41 9.74
CA VAL A 104 5.06 0.63 11.11
C VAL A 104 5.01 -0.72 11.82
N VAL A 105 5.59 -0.76 13.02
CA VAL A 105 5.55 -1.92 13.93
C VAL A 105 4.92 -1.47 15.24
N PRO A 106 3.72 -1.95 15.60
CA PRO A 106 3.12 -1.67 16.90
C PRO A 106 3.98 -2.15 18.07
N SER A 107 3.87 -1.48 19.20
CA SER A 107 4.43 -1.96 20.48
C SER A 107 3.64 -3.17 21.01
N ALA A 108 4.19 -3.89 22.00
CA ALA A 108 3.67 -5.19 22.45
C ALA A 108 2.17 -5.23 22.82
N ASP A 109 1.62 -4.17 23.42
CA ASP A 109 0.20 -4.11 23.81
C ASP A 109 -0.71 -3.55 22.69
N TRP A 110 -0.15 -3.29 21.51
CA TRP A 110 -0.83 -2.66 20.38
C TRP A 110 -0.80 -3.56 19.14
N HIS A 111 -1.79 -3.41 18.28
CA HIS A 111 -1.84 -4.02 16.95
C HIS A 111 -2.31 -3.03 15.89
N ILE A 112 -1.95 -3.25 14.62
CA ILE A 112 -2.49 -2.48 13.51
C ILE A 112 -3.98 -2.80 13.34
N ASN A 113 -4.80 -1.76 13.22
CA ASN A 113 -6.20 -1.91 12.83
C ASN A 113 -6.30 -2.28 11.34
N LEU A 114 -6.76 -3.49 11.04
CA LEU A 114 -6.93 -3.95 9.66
C LEU A 114 -8.19 -3.41 8.97
N GLU A 115 -9.17 -2.92 9.74
CA GLU A 115 -10.44 -2.39 9.25
C GLU A 115 -10.37 -0.87 8.99
N TYR A 116 -9.47 -0.17 9.70
CA TYR A 116 -9.27 1.26 9.48
C TYR A 116 -8.55 1.52 8.15
N PRO A 117 -8.92 2.58 7.39
CA PRO A 117 -8.25 2.91 6.13
C PRO A 117 -6.75 3.21 6.29
N THR A 118 -5.90 2.26 5.93
CA THR A 118 -4.45 2.45 5.84
C THR A 118 -4.07 3.09 4.51
N LYS A 119 -3.40 4.25 4.56
CA LYS A 119 -3.00 5.03 3.38
C LYS A 119 -1.64 5.69 3.57
N LEU A 120 -0.79 5.58 2.56
CA LEU A 120 0.48 6.29 2.47
C LEU A 120 0.42 7.25 1.27
N SER A 121 0.67 8.53 1.50
CA SER A 121 0.82 9.55 0.46
C SER A 121 2.25 10.06 0.44
N VAL A 122 2.88 10.08 -0.72
CA VAL A 122 4.25 10.53 -0.91
C VAL A 122 4.29 11.63 -1.96
N THR A 123 5.00 12.71 -1.64
CA THR A 123 5.32 13.80 -2.54
C THR A 123 6.81 13.70 -2.89
N PRO A 124 7.15 13.30 -4.13
CA PRO A 124 8.55 13.26 -4.54
C PRO A 124 9.12 14.68 -4.72
N PRO A 125 10.44 14.86 -4.53
CA PRO A 125 11.12 16.09 -4.90
C PRO A 125 11.21 16.25 -6.42
N ALA A 126 11.66 17.43 -6.86
CA ALA A 126 11.94 17.69 -8.26
C ALA A 126 13.01 16.72 -8.82
N GLY A 127 12.77 16.26 -10.04
CA GLY A 127 13.64 15.29 -10.72
C GLY A 127 13.54 13.87 -10.15
N VAL A 128 12.41 13.53 -9.52
CA VAL A 128 12.11 12.16 -9.11
C VAL A 128 10.66 11.83 -9.45
N GLU A 129 10.45 10.72 -10.13
CA GLU A 129 9.12 10.16 -10.38
C GLU A 129 8.84 9.05 -9.35
N VAL A 130 7.57 8.91 -8.94
CA VAL A 130 7.12 7.76 -8.13
C VAL A 130 6.07 7.00 -8.92
N ALA A 131 6.17 5.66 -8.91
CA ALA A 131 5.22 4.82 -9.65
C ALA A 131 3.78 5.03 -9.17
N LYS A 132 3.61 5.25 -7.86
CA LYS A 132 2.32 5.57 -7.26
C LYS A 132 2.52 6.50 -6.06
N ALA A 133 1.98 7.71 -6.15
CA ALA A 133 2.07 8.71 -5.08
C ALA A 133 1.11 8.45 -3.91
N LYS A 134 0.05 7.66 -4.12
CA LYS A 134 -0.96 7.32 -3.11
C LYS A 134 -1.17 5.82 -3.07
N LEU A 135 -0.74 5.21 -1.97
CA LEU A 135 -0.82 3.77 -1.71
C LEU A 135 -1.92 3.53 -0.66
N GLY A 136 -2.75 2.52 -0.87
CA GLY A 136 -3.76 2.08 0.10
C GLY A 136 -3.52 0.65 0.53
N LYS A 137 -4.40 0.10 1.38
CA LYS A 137 -4.34 -1.29 1.89
C LYS A 137 -3.95 -2.36 0.86
N GLY A 138 -4.47 -2.28 -0.38
CA GLY A 138 -4.16 -3.24 -1.45
C GLY A 138 -2.76 -3.12 -2.07
N ASP A 139 -2.04 -2.04 -1.80
CA ASP A 139 -0.67 -1.80 -2.27
C ASP A 139 0.38 -2.10 -1.18
N ALA A 140 -0.05 -2.48 0.03
CA ALA A 140 0.86 -2.81 1.11
C ALA A 140 1.65 -4.08 0.77
N VAL A 141 2.95 -4.06 1.05
CA VAL A 141 3.81 -5.24 0.97
C VAL A 141 3.45 -6.23 2.06
N SER A 142 3.15 -5.71 3.26
CA SER A 142 2.63 -6.45 4.40
C SER A 142 1.59 -5.61 5.13
N LEU A 143 0.48 -6.22 5.51
CA LEU A 143 -0.50 -5.62 6.40
C LEU A 143 -1.08 -6.70 7.29
N THR A 144 -0.55 -6.78 8.50
CA THR A 144 -0.96 -7.70 9.56
C THR A 144 -1.15 -6.91 10.86
N GLU A 145 -1.72 -7.54 11.88
CA GLU A 145 -1.81 -6.93 13.22
C GLU A 145 -0.42 -6.55 13.78
N GLU A 146 0.63 -7.26 13.37
CA GLU A 146 2.00 -7.07 13.84
C GLU A 146 2.80 -6.03 13.04
N SER A 147 2.39 -5.70 11.81
CA SER A 147 3.11 -4.72 11.00
C SER A 147 2.31 -4.20 9.81
N CYS A 148 2.63 -2.98 9.40
CA CYS A 148 2.21 -2.44 8.10
C CYS A 148 3.45 -1.96 7.33
N GLU A 149 3.59 -2.36 6.07
CA GLU A 149 4.72 -2.00 5.23
C GLU A 149 4.28 -1.60 3.82
N PHE A 150 4.85 -0.51 3.32
CA PHE A 150 4.75 -0.08 1.93
C PHE A 150 6.14 0.01 1.30
N ALA A 151 6.23 -0.38 0.03
CA ALA A 151 7.40 -0.12 -0.81
C ALA A 151 7.07 0.97 -1.83
N VAL A 152 7.70 2.12 -1.70
CA VAL A 152 7.55 3.25 -2.63
C VAL A 152 8.59 3.11 -3.72
N ALA A 153 8.17 2.75 -4.93
CA ALA A 153 9.03 2.72 -6.10
C ALA A 153 9.23 4.14 -6.64
N PHE A 154 10.49 4.51 -6.88
CA PHE A 154 10.86 5.83 -7.40
C PHE A 154 11.95 5.73 -8.47
N THR A 155 11.96 6.68 -9.40
CA THR A 155 12.97 6.79 -10.47
C THR A 155 13.51 8.21 -10.48
N PRO A 156 14.77 8.43 -10.06
CA PRO A 156 15.37 9.76 -10.07
C PRO A 156 15.96 10.07 -11.46
N SER A 157 15.82 11.32 -11.91
CA SER A 157 16.41 11.82 -13.16
C SER A 157 17.74 12.55 -12.96
N GLU A 158 18.14 12.79 -11.70
CA GLU A 158 19.32 13.56 -11.33
C GLU A 158 19.96 13.00 -10.06
N ALA A 159 21.30 13.02 -10.00
CA ALA A 159 22.06 12.64 -8.82
C ALA A 159 21.93 13.69 -7.71
N GLY A 160 22.31 13.31 -6.48
CA GLY A 160 22.29 14.16 -5.29
C GLY A 160 21.34 13.65 -4.19
N SER A 161 21.26 14.40 -3.09
CA SER A 161 20.27 14.12 -2.03
C SER A 161 18.89 14.55 -2.49
N LYS A 162 17.92 13.63 -2.44
CA LYS A 162 16.53 13.85 -2.82
C LYS A 162 15.64 13.69 -1.58
N THR A 163 15.06 14.78 -1.11
CA THR A 163 14.17 14.81 0.06
C THR A 163 12.73 14.53 -0.35
N PHE A 164 12.17 13.44 0.13
CA PHE A 164 10.76 13.10 -0.02
C PHE A 164 9.99 13.61 1.20
N THR A 165 8.74 14.00 0.97
CA THR A 165 7.79 14.29 2.04
C THR A 165 6.54 13.44 1.89
N GLY A 166 5.79 13.25 2.95
CA GLY A 166 4.58 12.43 2.87
C GLY A 166 3.73 12.43 4.12
N GLU A 167 2.67 11.64 4.05
CA GLU A 167 1.75 11.40 5.15
C GLU A 167 1.36 9.93 5.20
N PHE A 168 1.47 9.32 6.38
CA PHE A 168 1.06 7.95 6.63
C PHE A 168 -0.11 7.93 7.61
N LYS A 169 -1.29 7.54 7.11
CA LYS A 169 -2.51 7.30 7.87
C LYS A 169 -2.69 5.83 8.16
N PHE A 170 -2.87 5.50 9.42
CA PHE A 170 -3.17 4.15 9.92
C PHE A 170 -3.86 4.27 11.27
N ALA A 171 -4.24 3.15 11.89
CA ALA A 171 -4.67 3.15 13.28
C ALA A 171 -4.01 1.99 14.02
N VAL A 172 -3.69 2.22 15.29
CA VAL A 172 -3.25 1.18 16.22
C VAL A 172 -4.32 0.97 17.28
N CYS A 173 -4.56 -0.27 17.66
CA CYS A 173 -5.59 -0.64 18.62
C CYS A 173 -4.99 -1.42 19.79
N GLN A 174 -5.62 -1.26 20.95
CA GLN A 174 -5.62 -2.23 22.05
C GLN A 174 -6.95 -2.99 22.00
N ASP A 175 -7.14 -3.94 22.92
CA ASP A 175 -8.35 -4.78 23.01
C ASP A 175 -9.67 -4.01 22.99
N THR A 176 -9.71 -2.81 23.58
CA THR A 176 -10.95 -2.04 23.76
C THR A 176 -10.97 -0.68 23.08
N ALA A 177 -9.86 -0.26 22.44
CA ALA A 177 -9.74 1.09 21.90
C ALA A 177 -8.78 1.17 20.71
N CYS A 178 -9.19 1.91 19.69
CA CYS A 178 -8.37 2.20 18.51
C CYS A 178 -8.04 3.68 18.43
N VAL A 179 -6.80 3.99 18.08
CA VAL A 179 -6.30 5.36 17.94
C VAL A 179 -5.84 5.56 16.50
N PRO A 180 -6.58 6.34 15.70
CA PRO A 180 -6.12 6.81 14.40
C PRO A 180 -4.82 7.62 14.52
N LYS A 181 -3.92 7.43 13.56
CA LYS A 181 -2.62 8.07 13.46
C LYS A 181 -2.44 8.70 12.09
N THR A 182 -1.76 9.83 12.06
CA THR A 182 -1.36 10.54 10.85
C THR A 182 0.05 11.04 11.07
N GLU A 183 1.01 10.29 10.55
CA GLU A 183 2.44 10.62 10.65
C GLU A 183 2.86 11.46 9.44
N LYS A 184 3.58 12.55 9.68
CA LYS A 184 4.23 13.31 8.62
C LYS A 184 5.61 12.72 8.38
N LEU A 185 5.91 12.42 7.12
CA LEU A 185 7.16 11.81 6.71
C LEU A 185 8.05 12.86 6.05
N GLU A 186 9.34 12.84 6.38
CA GLU A 186 10.39 13.53 5.65
C GLU A 186 11.64 12.65 5.64
N PHE A 187 12.12 12.25 4.47
CA PHE A 187 13.29 11.39 4.39
C PHE A 187 14.13 11.70 3.16
N GLU A 188 15.43 11.47 3.28
CA GLU A 188 16.39 11.70 2.19
C GLU A 188 16.80 10.38 1.54
N VAL A 189 16.90 10.41 0.22
CA VAL A 189 17.48 9.35 -0.59
C VAL A 189 18.71 9.91 -1.30
N ALA A 190 19.86 9.29 -1.07
CA ALA A 190 21.06 9.57 -1.85
C ALA A 190 20.93 8.94 -3.25
N VAL A 191 21.09 9.74 -4.30
CA VAL A 191 21.11 9.28 -5.70
C VAL A 191 22.49 9.47 -6.29
N LYS A 192 23.01 8.43 -6.95
CA LYS A 192 24.29 8.43 -7.66
C LYS A 192 24.12 8.39 -9.17
#